data_AF-A0A8C4PNZ7-F1
#
_entry.id   AF-A0A8C4PNZ7-F1
#
_cell.length_a   1.000
_cell.length_b   1.000
_cell.length_c   1.000
_cell.angle_alpha   90.00
_cell.angle_beta   90.00
_cell.angle_gamma   90.00
#
_symmetry.space_group_name_H-M   'P 1'
#
loop_
_entity.id
_entity.type
_entity.pdbx_description
1 polymer ?
#
loop_
_entity_poly.entity_id
_entity_poly.type
_entity_poly.pdbx_seq_one_letter_code
_entity_poly.pdbx_strand_id
1 'polypeptide(L)'
;MALHLGIFLIWAGAFVFLQLDHVDGDTKTSGNCTVLEVKPDISQCTFPFIYCGQTFDNCTTSGSLLGTRWCSVTPNYDDDKGWKYC
;
A
#
# COMPACT_ATOMS: atom_id res chain seq x y z
N MET A 1 -28.56 12.58 50.43
CA MET A 1 -28.48 11.14 50.05
C MET A 1 -28.47 11.03 48.52
N ALA A 2 -27.49 11.65 47.84
CA ALA A 2 -26.12 11.15 47.69
C ALA A 2 -25.95 9.96 46.71
N LEU A 3 -27.03 9.46 46.08
CA LEU A 3 -26.94 8.38 45.09
C LEU A 3 -26.85 8.89 43.64
N HIS A 4 -27.44 10.05 43.32
CA HIS A 4 -27.49 10.54 41.93
C HIS A 4 -26.24 11.33 41.49
N LEU A 5 -25.57 12.03 42.43
CA LEU A 5 -24.28 12.69 42.17
C LEU A 5 -23.13 11.69 42.00
N GLY A 6 -23.24 10.49 42.59
CA GLY A 6 -22.25 9.43 42.42
C GLY A 6 -22.25 8.84 41.02
N ILE A 7 -23.42 8.69 40.39
CA ILE A 7 -23.57 8.12 39.04
C ILE A 7 -23.01 9.07 37.96
N PHE A 8 -23.15 10.38 38.14
CA PHE A 8 -22.56 11.39 37.24
C PHE A 8 -21.02 11.39 37.27
N LEU A 9 -20.39 11.05 38.40
CA LEU A 9 -18.93 10.95 38.52
C LEU A 9 -18.37 9.68 37.85
N ILE A 10 -19.17 8.60 37.75
CA ILE A 10 -18.76 7.39 37.00
C ILE A 10 -18.72 7.68 35.50
N TRP A 11 -19.62 8.53 34.99
CA TRP A 11 -19.62 8.93 33.58
C TRP A 11 -18.46 9.88 33.23
N ALA A 12 -18.13 10.84 34.10
CA ALA A 12 -17.03 11.77 33.85
C ALA A 12 -15.63 11.13 33.99
N GLY A 13 -15.47 10.15 34.88
CA GLY A 13 -14.17 9.52 35.17
C GLY A 13 -13.70 8.49 34.14
N ALA A 14 -14.63 7.80 33.47
CA ALA A 14 -14.29 6.84 32.41
C ALA A 14 -13.96 7.52 31.06
N PHE A 15 -14.36 8.79 30.88
CA PHE A 15 -14.26 9.49 29.61
C PHE A 15 -12.90 10.16 29.36
N VAL A 16 -12.07 10.33 30.40
CA VAL A 16 -10.80 11.09 30.31
C VAL A 16 -9.57 10.20 30.11
N PHE A 17 -9.66 8.88 30.31
CA PHE A 17 -8.48 8.00 30.36
C PHE A 17 -8.35 6.96 29.24
N LEU A 18 -9.13 7.05 28.16
CA LEU A 18 -8.90 6.25 26.96
C LEU A 18 -8.08 7.06 25.93
N GLN A 19 -6.76 7.07 26.14
CA GLN A 19 -5.72 7.00 25.10
C GLN A 19 -5.94 7.97 23.90
N LEU A 20 -5.47 9.22 23.91
CA LEU A 20 -4.06 9.55 23.69
C LEU A 20 -3.32 8.43 22.93
N ASP A 21 -3.80 8.16 21.72
CA ASP A 21 -3.12 7.27 20.78
C ASP A 21 -1.71 7.82 20.52
N HIS A 22 -0.75 6.94 20.75
CA HIS A 22 0.66 7.16 20.57
C HIS A 22 0.94 7.44 19.09
N VAL A 23 1.73 8.48 18.81
CA VAL A 23 2.32 8.69 17.49
C VAL A 23 3.26 7.52 17.18
N ASP A 24 2.79 6.58 16.37
CA ASP A 24 3.58 5.83 15.41
C ASP A 24 3.20 6.40 14.02
N GLY A 25 4.08 7.05 13.26
CA GLY A 25 5.41 6.57 12.96
C GLY A 25 5.28 5.46 11.93
N ASP A 26 5.12 5.85 10.66
CA ASP A 26 5.19 4.97 9.49
C ASP A 26 4.06 3.93 9.34
N THR A 27 3.09 4.20 8.45
CA THR A 27 2.30 3.12 7.83
C THR A 27 3.22 2.30 6.92
N LYS A 28 4.09 1.48 7.51
CA LYS A 28 4.59 0.27 6.89
C LYS A 28 3.48 -0.75 7.08
N THR A 29 2.72 -0.96 6.02
CA THR A 29 1.77 -2.07 5.86
C THR A 29 2.38 -3.37 6.39
N SER A 30 2.09 -3.71 7.64
CA SER A 30 2.42 -4.99 8.27
C SER A 30 1.13 -5.79 8.35
N GLY A 31 1.04 -6.81 7.50
CA GLY A 31 -0.22 -7.45 7.11
C GLY A 31 -0.90 -8.29 8.18
N ASN A 32 -2.23 -8.29 8.12
CA ASN A 32 -2.98 -9.44 7.62
C ASN A 32 -4.18 -8.90 6.80
N CYS A 33 -4.26 -9.20 5.51
CA CYS A 33 -5.40 -8.80 4.67
C CYS A 33 -5.44 -9.78 3.51
N THR A 34 -6.51 -10.57 3.37
CA THR A 34 -6.81 -11.14 2.06
C THR A 34 -6.95 -9.96 1.13
N VAL A 35 -5.99 -9.80 0.24
CA VAL A 35 -6.12 -8.95 -0.93
C VAL A 35 -7.35 -9.52 -1.62
N LEU A 36 -8.53 -8.92 -1.40
CA LEU A 36 -9.47 -8.85 -2.49
C LEU A 36 -8.60 -8.27 -3.60
N GLU A 37 -8.27 -9.09 -4.59
CA GLU A 37 -7.57 -8.67 -5.80
C GLU A 37 -8.47 -7.65 -6.47
N VAL A 38 -8.51 -6.45 -5.90
CA VAL A 38 -8.71 -5.24 -6.63
C VAL A 38 -7.51 -5.27 -7.56
N LYS A 39 -7.74 -5.78 -8.77
CA LYS A 39 -7.03 -5.34 -9.94
C LYS A 39 -7.49 -3.90 -10.12
N PRO A 40 -6.78 -2.88 -9.63
CA PRO A 40 -7.00 -1.58 -10.21
C PRO A 40 -6.62 -1.76 -11.68
N ASP A 41 -7.54 -1.52 -12.59
CA ASP A 41 -7.27 -1.33 -14.03
C ASP A 41 -6.45 -0.04 -14.27
N ILE A 42 -5.50 0.22 -13.38
CA ILE A 42 -4.47 1.24 -13.32
C ILE A 42 -3.19 0.48 -12.98
N SER A 43 -2.71 -0.29 -13.95
CA SER A 43 -1.62 -1.24 -13.82
C SER A 43 -0.39 -0.58 -13.21
N GLN A 44 -0.03 -0.98 -11.99
CA GLN A 44 1.23 -0.56 -11.36
C GLN A 44 2.40 -1.34 -11.99
N CYS A 45 3.63 -0.82 -11.83
CA CYS A 45 4.80 -1.58 -12.26
C CYS A 45 4.88 -2.86 -11.43
N THR A 46 4.98 -4.01 -12.08
CA THR A 46 5.18 -5.29 -11.41
C THR A 46 6.68 -5.56 -11.35
N PHE A 47 7.21 -5.77 -10.15
CA PHE A 47 8.62 -6.12 -9.95
C PHE A 47 8.73 -7.42 -9.14
N PRO A 48 9.65 -8.32 -9.49
CA PRO A 48 10.47 -8.32 -10.71
C PRO A 48 9.66 -8.69 -11.98
N PHE A 49 10.05 -8.16 -13.15
CA PHE A 49 9.46 -8.54 -14.44
C PHE A 49 10.50 -9.07 -15.43
N ILE A 50 10.07 -9.92 -16.36
CA ILE A 50 10.91 -10.48 -17.42
C ILE A 50 10.70 -9.70 -18.72
N TYR A 51 11.78 -9.23 -19.33
CA TYR A 51 11.81 -8.59 -20.65
C TYR A 51 13.00 -9.09 -21.46
N CYS A 52 12.75 -9.62 -22.66
CA CYS A 52 13.79 -10.25 -23.49
C CYS A 52 14.62 -11.29 -22.73
N GLY A 53 13.99 -12.09 -21.86
CA GLY A 53 14.66 -13.10 -21.03
C GLY A 53 15.55 -12.56 -19.90
N GLN A 54 15.54 -11.24 -19.64
CA GLN A 54 16.22 -10.61 -18.51
C GLN A 54 15.21 -10.17 -17.46
N THR A 55 15.57 -10.32 -16.19
CA THR A 55 14.74 -9.88 -15.07
C THR A 55 15.09 -8.45 -14.67
N PHE A 56 14.09 -7.59 -14.51
CA PHE A 56 14.23 -6.21 -14.10
C PHE A 56 13.41 -5.95 -12.83
N ASP A 57 14.08 -5.43 -11.80
CA ASP A 57 13.52 -5.02 -10.51
C ASP A 57 13.24 -3.51 -10.42
N ASN A 58 13.60 -2.76 -11.45
CA ASN A 58 13.40 -1.32 -11.56
C ASN A 58 13.04 -0.89 -12.98
N CYS A 59 12.67 0.39 -13.13
CA CYS A 59 12.41 0.95 -14.46
C CYS A 59 13.63 0.86 -15.35
N THR A 60 13.43 0.36 -16.56
CA THR A 60 14.47 0.18 -17.57
C THR A 60 14.28 1.13 -18.74
N THR A 61 15.36 1.46 -19.44
CA THR A 61 15.31 2.13 -20.75
C THR A 61 15.56 1.15 -21.89
N SER A 62 15.77 -0.14 -21.59
CA SER A 62 16.01 -1.18 -22.59
C SER A 62 14.85 -1.25 -23.59
N GLY A 63 15.15 -1.23 -24.89
CA GLY A 63 14.13 -1.22 -25.94
C GLY A 63 13.47 0.14 -26.22
N SER A 64 13.78 1.18 -25.44
CA SER A 64 13.27 2.54 -25.68
C SER A 64 14.22 3.31 -26.60
N LEU A 65 13.76 3.65 -27.81
CA LEU A 65 14.55 4.43 -28.79
C LEU A 65 14.79 5.88 -28.33
N LEU A 66 13.91 6.41 -27.47
CA LEU A 66 13.96 7.78 -26.96
C LEU A 66 14.72 7.89 -25.63
N GLY A 67 15.22 6.77 -25.09
CA GLY A 67 15.84 6.73 -23.76
C GLY A 67 14.86 6.94 -22.60
N THR A 68 13.55 6.88 -22.87
CA THR A 68 12.51 7.01 -21.85
C THR A 68 12.48 5.77 -20.96
N ARG A 69 12.38 5.98 -19.64
CA ARG A 69 12.25 4.89 -18.67
C ARG A 69 10.84 4.32 -18.71
N TRP A 70 10.75 3.02 -18.59
CA TRP A 70 9.49 2.30 -18.57
C TRP A 70 9.61 1.08 -17.65
N CYS A 71 8.46 0.54 -17.26
CA CYS A 71 8.36 -0.69 -16.49
C CYS A 71 7.28 -1.59 -17.09
N SER A 72 7.40 -2.90 -16.89
CA SER A 72 6.31 -3.80 -17.22
C SER A 72 5.24 -3.75 -16.13
N VAL A 73 3.99 -3.87 -16.57
CA VAL A 73 2.84 -3.95 -15.65
C VAL A 73 2.48 -5.39 -15.33
N THR A 74 3.14 -6.34 -15.96
CA THR A 74 2.97 -7.79 -15.79
C THR A 74 4.29 -8.43 -15.39
N PRO A 75 4.28 -9.62 -14.78
CA PRO A 75 5.51 -10.34 -14.44
C PRO A 75 6.28 -10.81 -15.68
N ASN A 76 5.61 -11.05 -16.81
CA ASN A 76 6.24 -11.37 -18.08
C ASN A 76 5.81 -10.39 -19.16
N TYR A 77 6.72 -9.50 -19.57
CA TYR A 77 6.47 -8.59 -20.69
C TYR A 77 6.36 -9.36 -22.02
N ASP A 78 7.11 -10.44 -22.19
CA ASP A 78 7.17 -11.15 -23.47
C ASP A 78 5.79 -11.76 -23.85
N ASP A 79 5.00 -12.15 -22.83
CA ASP A 79 3.64 -12.70 -22.98
C ASP A 79 2.57 -11.61 -23.08
N ASP A 80 2.49 -10.72 -22.09
CA ASP A 80 1.40 -9.73 -21.98
C ASP A 80 1.67 -8.43 -22.76
N LYS A 81 2.94 -8.10 -23.00
CA LYS A 81 3.42 -6.86 -23.64
C LYS A 81 2.88 -5.58 -22.99
N GLY A 82 2.46 -5.68 -21.73
CA GLY A 82 1.98 -4.56 -20.94
C GLY A 82 3.15 -3.77 -20.36
N TRP A 83 3.15 -2.47 -20.61
CA TRP A 83 4.15 -1.55 -20.07
C TRP A 83 3.55 -0.17 -19.81
N LYS A 84 4.27 0.62 -19.01
CA LYS A 84 3.97 2.03 -18.76
C LYS A 84 5.27 2.80 -18.60
N TYR A 85 5.17 4.11 -18.77
CA TYR A 85 6.27 5.00 -18.44
C TYR A 85 6.52 5.03 -16.93
N CYS A 86 7.80 5.12 -16.61
CA CYS A 86 8.28 5.73 -15.38
C CYS A 86 8.68 7.17 -15.72
#